data_AF-A0A3B9AWQ4-F1
#
_entry.id   AF-A0A3B9AWQ4-F1
#
_cell.length_a   1.000
_cell.length_b   1.000
_cell.length_c   1.000
_cell.angle_alpha   90.00
_cell.angle_beta   90.00
_cell.angle_gamma   90.00
#
_symmetry.space_group_name_H-M   'P 1'
#
loop_
_entity.id
_entity.type
_entity.pdbx_description
1 polymer ?
#
loop_
_entity_poly.entity_id
_entity_poly.type
_entity_poly.pdbx_seq_one_letter_code
_entity_poly.pdbx_strand_id
1 'polypeptide(L)'
;AHDTASPVKPDAVFPNNWVTFHQEGYMVTYPMFAPTRRLERSDAIIDTVLEQGYHSEKRICLENNEAKNIFLEGTGSIIFDHQNRLAYACLSQRTDADLLEELCQQMGYQKVVFHAVDANGQDIYHTNVMMALGETFVVI
;
A
#
# COMPACT_ATOMS: atom_id res chain seq x y z
N ALA A 1 -14.69 4.57 12.33
CA ALA A 1 -14.28 5.91 12.78
C ALA A 1 -14.68 6.97 11.75
N HIS A 2 -15.02 8.20 12.17
CA HIS A 2 -15.28 9.34 11.27
C HIS A 2 -14.01 10.20 11.13
N ASP A 3 -13.77 10.77 9.95
CA ASP A 3 -12.63 11.67 9.73
C ASP A 3 -12.81 13.02 10.48
N THR A 4 -11.70 13.65 10.84
CA THR A 4 -11.68 14.92 11.56
C THR A 4 -11.71 16.09 10.58
N ALA A 5 -12.48 17.14 10.88
CA ALA A 5 -12.58 18.33 10.02
C ALA A 5 -11.26 19.11 9.84
N SER A 6 -10.31 18.99 10.78
CA SER A 6 -9.00 19.65 10.72
C SER A 6 -7.89 18.75 11.28
N PRO A 7 -6.71 18.65 10.64
CA PRO A 7 -6.39 19.22 9.33
C PRO A 7 -7.22 18.55 8.22
N VAL A 8 -7.44 19.26 7.11
CA VAL A 8 -8.18 18.72 5.96
C VAL A 8 -7.37 17.57 5.34
N LYS A 9 -8.00 16.40 5.22
CA LYS A 9 -7.40 15.18 4.66
C LYS A 9 -8.23 14.72 3.45
N PRO A 10 -8.07 15.37 2.28
CA PRO A 10 -8.96 15.13 1.14
C PRO A 10 -8.89 13.70 0.62
N ASP A 11 -7.74 13.04 0.77
CA ASP A 11 -7.49 11.68 0.30
C ASP A 11 -7.68 10.59 1.38
N ALA A 12 -8.16 10.95 2.59
CA ALA A 12 -8.43 10.00 3.68
C ALA A 12 -9.48 8.93 3.33
N VAL A 13 -10.27 9.16 2.27
CA VAL A 13 -11.18 8.16 1.69
C VAL A 13 -10.44 6.96 1.09
N PHE A 14 -9.12 7.04 0.90
CA PHE A 14 -8.25 5.97 0.40
C PHE A 14 -7.26 5.48 1.47
N PRO A 15 -7.75 4.85 2.57
CA PRO A 15 -6.89 4.36 3.66
C PRO A 15 -5.97 3.22 3.21
N ASN A 16 -6.33 2.56 2.12
CA ASN A 16 -5.61 1.43 1.52
C ASN A 16 -4.15 1.75 1.12
N ASN A 17 -3.81 3.03 0.99
CA ASN A 17 -2.45 3.47 0.64
C ASN A 17 -1.53 3.55 1.86
N TRP A 18 -2.06 3.78 3.06
CA TRP A 18 -1.24 3.89 4.28
C TRP A 18 -1.35 2.68 5.21
N VAL A 19 -2.38 1.84 5.06
CA VAL A 19 -2.53 0.59 5.84
C VAL A 19 -3.19 -0.55 5.04
N THR A 20 -2.75 -1.78 5.30
CA THR A 20 -3.41 -3.02 4.83
C THR A 20 -3.46 -4.07 5.94
N PHE A 21 -4.48 -4.92 5.90
CA PHE A 21 -4.70 -6.03 6.84
C PHE A 21 -4.79 -7.34 6.06
N HIS A 22 -3.97 -8.32 6.42
CA HIS A 22 -3.82 -9.58 5.68
C HIS A 22 -4.34 -10.77 6.47
N GLN A 23 -4.81 -11.81 5.78
CA GLN A 23 -5.44 -12.99 6.40
C GLN A 23 -4.48 -13.79 7.27
N GLU A 24 -3.17 -13.69 7.01
CA GLU A 24 -2.09 -14.31 7.78
C GLU A 24 -1.78 -13.56 9.09
N GLY A 25 -2.56 -12.55 9.46
CA GLY A 25 -2.39 -11.77 10.70
C GLY A 25 -1.40 -10.60 10.57
N TYR A 26 -0.91 -10.30 9.36
CA TYR A 26 -0.06 -9.13 9.13
C TYR A 26 -0.89 -7.86 8.98
N MET A 27 -0.59 -6.87 9.81
CA MET A 27 -0.98 -5.49 9.57
C MET A 27 0.24 -4.73 9.06
N VAL A 28 0.13 -4.00 7.96
CA VAL A 28 1.24 -3.25 7.38
C VAL A 28 0.88 -1.78 7.33
N THR A 29 1.75 -0.91 7.83
CA THR A 29 1.66 0.54 7.67
C THR A 29 2.75 1.05 6.75
N TYR A 30 2.40 1.97 5.85
CA TYR A 30 3.18 2.28 4.66
C TYR A 30 3.70 3.72 4.64
N PRO A 31 4.88 3.97 4.05
CA PRO A 31 5.41 5.31 3.84
C PRO A 31 4.73 6.01 2.67
N MET A 32 4.22 7.22 2.90
CA MET A 32 3.51 8.02 1.91
C MET A 32 4.42 9.10 1.30
N PHE A 33 4.41 9.22 -0.03
CA PHE A 33 5.21 10.20 -0.75
C PHE A 33 4.81 11.62 -0.35
N ALA A 34 3.52 11.94 -0.48
CA ALA A 34 2.98 13.26 -0.18
C ALA A 34 2.92 13.50 1.34
N PRO A 35 3.58 14.54 1.89
CA PRO A 35 3.60 14.79 3.32
C PRO A 35 2.21 15.00 3.94
N THR A 36 1.29 15.60 3.19
CA THR A 36 -0.10 15.81 3.60
C THR A 36 -0.83 14.50 3.88
N ARG A 37 -0.51 13.45 3.11
CA ARG A 37 -1.13 12.14 3.26
C ARG A 37 -0.62 11.34 4.45
N ARG A 38 0.55 11.70 4.99
CA ARG A 38 1.10 11.07 6.21
C ARG A 38 0.22 11.34 7.42
N LEU A 39 -0.51 12.46 7.42
CA LEU A 39 -1.46 12.84 8.46
C LEU A 39 -2.75 12.01 8.43
N GLU A 40 -2.98 11.21 7.38
CA GLU A 40 -4.13 10.30 7.27
C GLU A 40 -3.97 9.06 8.16
N ARG A 41 -2.72 8.71 8.53
CA ARG A 41 -2.44 7.59 9.43
C ARG A 41 -3.11 7.82 10.78
N SER A 42 -3.86 6.82 11.22
CA SER A 42 -4.68 6.92 12.42
C SER A 42 -4.72 5.59 13.18
N ASP A 43 -4.15 5.56 14.37
CA ASP A 43 -4.24 4.38 15.24
C ASP A 43 -5.70 4.11 15.64
N ALA A 44 -6.57 5.13 15.72
CA ALA A 44 -7.99 4.91 16.00
C ALA A 44 -8.70 4.07 14.90
N ILE A 45 -8.24 4.16 13.64
CA ILE A 45 -8.74 3.29 12.56
C ILE A 45 -8.25 1.86 12.77
N ILE A 46 -6.99 1.69 13.16
CA ILE A 46 -6.42 0.38 13.50
C ILE A 46 -7.19 -0.25 14.66
N ASP A 47 -7.38 0.48 15.76
CA ASP A 47 -8.10 0.01 16.94
C ASP A 47 -9.53 -0.43 16.59
N THR A 48 -10.23 0.35 15.75
CA THR A 48 -11.56 -0.02 15.24
C THR A 48 -11.52 -1.36 14.52
N VAL A 49 -10.52 -1.61 13.66
CA VAL A 49 -10.42 -2.87 12.90
C VAL A 49 -10.12 -4.06 13.83
N LEU A 50 -9.28 -3.87 14.85
CA LEU A 50 -8.99 -4.88 15.86
C LEU A 50 -10.23 -5.22 16.71
N GLU A 51 -10.98 -4.21 17.16
CA GLU A 51 -12.23 -4.38 17.92
C GLU A 51 -13.32 -5.09 17.11
N GLN A 52 -13.33 -4.93 15.78
CA GLN A 52 -14.26 -5.60 14.88
C GLN A 52 -13.87 -7.06 14.56
N GLY A 53 -12.82 -7.59 15.19
CA GLY A 53 -12.47 -9.01 15.13
C GLY A 53 -11.29 -9.35 14.21
N TYR A 54 -10.57 -8.37 13.68
CA TYR A 54 -9.27 -8.65 13.06
C TYR A 54 -8.24 -8.99 14.14
N HIS A 55 -7.60 -10.14 14.02
CA HIS A 55 -6.52 -10.55 14.91
C HIS A 55 -5.18 -10.31 14.22
N SER A 56 -4.40 -9.35 14.72
CA SER A 56 -3.06 -9.10 14.23
C SER A 56 -2.03 -9.92 15.00
N GLU A 57 -1.26 -10.72 14.28
CA GLU A 57 -0.09 -11.44 14.79
C GLU A 57 1.16 -10.54 14.78
N LYS A 58 1.27 -9.67 13.77
CA LYS A 58 2.43 -8.79 13.60
C LYS A 58 2.07 -7.51 12.85
N ARG A 59 2.53 -6.36 13.37
CA ARG A 59 2.57 -5.09 12.65
C ARG A 59 3.92 -4.91 11.95
N ILE A 60 3.91 -4.67 10.64
CA ILE A 60 5.08 -4.30 9.84
C ILE A 60 5.01 -2.79 9.60
N CYS A 61 5.91 -2.03 10.23
CA CYS A 61 5.92 -0.56 10.15
C CYS A 61 6.94 -0.08 9.11
N LEU A 62 6.50 0.18 7.89
CA LEU A 62 7.36 0.66 6.80
C LEU A 62 7.44 2.20 6.73
N GLU A 63 6.56 2.92 7.44
CA GLU A 63 6.46 4.39 7.41
C GLU A 63 7.76 5.11 7.77
N ASN A 64 8.66 4.47 8.51
CA ASN A 64 9.93 5.06 8.93
C ASN A 64 10.88 5.35 7.74
N ASN A 65 10.62 4.74 6.58
CA ASN A 65 11.35 5.00 5.35
C ASN A 65 11.05 6.37 4.72
N GLU A 66 9.99 7.07 5.17
CA GLU A 66 9.71 8.46 4.75
C GLU A 66 10.89 9.39 5.04
N ALA A 67 11.64 9.17 6.13
CA ALA A 67 12.81 9.95 6.49
C ALA A 67 13.99 9.79 5.49
N LYS A 68 13.96 8.73 4.68
CA LYS A 68 14.95 8.43 3.63
C LYS A 68 14.44 8.77 2.23
N ASN A 69 13.24 9.35 2.11
CA ASN A 69 12.53 9.55 0.84
C ASN A 69 12.30 8.25 0.05
N ILE A 70 12.03 7.15 0.77
CA ILE A 70 11.70 5.85 0.18
C ILE A 70 10.22 5.58 0.48
N PHE A 71 9.46 5.20 -0.55
CA PHE A 71 7.99 5.15 -0.49
C PHE A 71 7.43 3.86 -1.08
N LEU A 72 6.29 3.43 -0.56
CA LEU A 72 5.56 2.24 -1.01
C LEU A 72 4.11 2.40 -0.56
N GLU A 73 3.26 3.00 -1.38
CA GLU A 73 1.90 3.43 -0.98
C GLU A 73 0.86 2.29 -1.04
N GLY A 74 1.03 1.27 -0.20
CA GLY A 74 0.04 0.23 0.04
C GLY A 74 -0.50 -0.43 -1.23
N THR A 75 -1.81 -0.66 -1.30
CA THR A 75 -2.42 -1.25 -2.51
C THR A 75 -2.58 -0.27 -3.68
N GLY A 76 -2.22 1.00 -3.50
CA GLY A 76 -1.93 1.90 -4.61
C GLY A 76 -0.71 1.42 -5.39
N SER A 77 0.37 1.10 -4.68
CA SER A 77 1.62 0.60 -5.24
C SER A 77 1.60 -0.89 -5.57
N ILE A 78 0.84 -1.70 -4.85
CA ILE A 78 0.96 -3.18 -4.89
C ILE A 78 -0.38 -3.84 -5.24
N ILE A 79 -0.36 -4.73 -6.22
CA ILE A 79 -1.43 -5.71 -6.45
C ILE A 79 -0.94 -7.08 -5.97
N PHE A 80 -1.58 -7.61 -4.91
CA PHE A 80 -1.26 -8.93 -4.36
C PHE A 80 -2.04 -10.03 -5.07
N ASP A 81 -1.31 -10.99 -5.63
CA ASP A 81 -1.82 -12.29 -6.03
C ASP A 81 -1.62 -13.26 -4.86
N HIS A 82 -2.65 -13.38 -4.03
CA HIS A 82 -2.61 -14.20 -2.83
C HIS A 82 -2.45 -15.69 -3.14
N GLN A 83 -2.98 -16.17 -4.27
CA GLN A 83 -2.95 -17.58 -4.65
C GLN A 83 -1.54 -18.00 -5.08
N ASN A 84 -0.88 -17.19 -5.90
CA ASN A 84 0.47 -17.49 -6.41
C ASN A 84 1.59 -16.89 -5.55
N ARG A 85 1.26 -16.15 -4.48
CA ARG A 85 2.21 -15.43 -3.64
C ARG A 85 3.06 -14.44 -4.44
N LEU A 86 2.44 -13.72 -5.36
CA LEU A 86 3.10 -12.67 -6.15
C LEU A 86 2.63 -11.28 -5.73
N ALA A 87 3.52 -10.29 -5.80
CA ALA A 87 3.21 -8.90 -5.56
C ALA A 87 3.65 -8.07 -6.78
N TYR A 88 2.68 -7.63 -7.57
CA TYR A 88 2.91 -6.84 -8.77
C TYR A 88 2.99 -5.36 -8.43
N ALA A 89 4.01 -4.68 -8.97
CA ALA A 89 4.21 -3.26 -8.72
C ALA A 89 4.82 -2.54 -9.93
N CYS A 90 4.14 -1.48 -10.38
CA CYS A 90 4.70 -0.48 -11.25
C CYS A 90 5.62 0.44 -10.44
N LEU A 91 6.88 0.56 -10.86
CA LEU A 91 7.85 1.44 -10.24
C LEU A 91 7.53 2.91 -10.55
N SER A 92 7.59 3.75 -9.53
CA SER A 92 7.32 5.19 -9.62
C SER A 92 7.93 5.91 -8.42
N GLN A 93 7.80 7.23 -8.34
CA GLN A 93 8.16 8.01 -7.14
C GLN A 93 7.42 7.58 -5.85
N ARG A 94 6.36 6.76 -5.98
CA ARG A 94 5.55 6.25 -4.86
C ARG A 94 5.79 4.76 -4.59
N THR A 95 6.61 4.09 -5.39
CA THR A 95 6.82 2.64 -5.32
C THR A 95 8.30 2.29 -5.47
N ASP A 96 8.95 2.02 -4.36
CA ASP A 96 10.35 1.59 -4.29
C ASP A 96 10.50 0.07 -4.38
N ALA A 97 11.41 -0.40 -5.23
CA ALA A 97 11.60 -1.82 -5.52
C ALA A 97 12.29 -2.60 -4.39
N ASP A 98 13.13 -1.94 -3.60
CA ASP A 98 13.89 -2.57 -2.51
C ASP A 98 13.02 -2.63 -1.24
N LEU A 99 12.21 -1.61 -0.98
CA LEU A 99 11.22 -1.65 0.09
C LEU A 99 10.12 -2.68 -0.19
N LEU A 100 9.71 -2.84 -1.45
CA LEU A 100 8.82 -3.93 -1.86
C LEU A 100 9.45 -5.31 -1.60
N GLU A 101 10.74 -5.48 -1.92
CA GLU A 101 11.47 -6.72 -1.62
C GLU A 101 11.44 -7.05 -0.14
N GLU A 102 11.72 -6.07 0.73
CA GLU A 102 11.69 -6.26 2.18
C GLU A 102 10.31 -6.73 2.65
N LEU A 103 9.24 -6.08 2.17
CA LEU A 103 7.87 -6.46 2.49
C LEU A 103 7.55 -7.89 2.00
N CYS A 104 7.90 -8.20 0.75
CA CYS A 104 7.71 -9.51 0.15
C CYS A 104 8.42 -10.61 0.94
N GLN A 105 9.66 -10.38 1.38
CA GLN A 105 10.40 -11.33 2.21
C GLN A 105 9.75 -11.56 3.57
N GLN A 106 9.25 -10.50 4.23
CA GLN A 106 8.56 -10.63 5.52
C GLN A 106 7.21 -11.35 5.41
N MET A 107 6.51 -11.20 4.29
CA MET A 107 5.17 -11.75 4.08
C MET A 107 5.16 -13.06 3.29
N GLY A 108 6.29 -13.52 2.77
CA GLY A 108 6.36 -14.71 1.92
C GLY A 108 5.70 -14.52 0.56
N TYR A 109 5.99 -13.39 -0.09
CA TYR A 109 5.65 -13.10 -1.49
C TYR A 109 6.91 -13.01 -2.34
N GLN A 110 6.77 -13.17 -3.65
CA GLN A 110 7.79 -12.81 -4.63
C GLN A 110 7.35 -11.54 -5.35
N LYS A 111 8.25 -10.56 -5.48
CA LYS A 111 7.93 -9.31 -6.19
C LYS A 111 7.99 -9.51 -7.71
N VAL A 112 7.09 -8.82 -8.41
CA VAL A 112 7.11 -8.67 -9.86
C VAL A 112 7.04 -7.17 -10.16
N VAL A 113 8.18 -6.60 -10.54
CA VAL A 113 8.29 -5.16 -10.80
C VAL A 113 8.29 -4.86 -12.29
N PHE A 114 7.68 -3.75 -12.67
CA PHE A 114 7.64 -3.30 -14.06
C PHE A 114 7.59 -1.76 -14.14
N HIS A 115 7.76 -1.23 -15.34
CA HIS A 115 7.58 0.20 -15.64
C HIS A 115 6.40 0.38 -16.59
N ALA A 116 5.62 1.44 -16.39
CA ALA A 116 4.54 1.82 -17.27
C ALA A 116 4.42 3.34 -17.35
N VAL A 117 4.00 3.81 -18.53
CA VAL A 117 3.79 5.23 -18.83
C VAL A 117 2.42 5.43 -19.46
N ASP A 118 1.86 6.63 -19.30
CA ASP A 118 0.62 7.05 -19.96
C ASP A 118 0.84 7.35 -21.47
N ALA A 119 -0.22 7.77 -22.15
CA ALA A 119 -0.18 8.12 -23.58
C ALA A 119 0.76 9.30 -23.92
N ASN A 120 1.15 10.10 -22.93
CA ASN A 120 2.08 11.22 -23.08
C ASN A 120 3.52 10.86 -22.65
N GLY A 121 3.76 9.61 -22.24
CA GLY A 121 5.06 9.14 -21.76
C GLY A 121 5.35 9.49 -20.29
N GLN A 122 4.34 9.87 -19.51
CA GLN A 122 4.49 10.15 -18.09
C GLN A 122 4.33 8.86 -17.26
N ASP A 123 5.22 8.63 -16.30
CA ASP A 123 5.16 7.47 -15.40
C ASP A 123 3.78 7.32 -14.72
N ILE A 124 3.25 6.10 -14.75
CA ILE A 124 2.07 5.74 -13.98
C ILE A 124 2.44 5.67 -12.50
N TYR A 125 1.77 6.45 -11.67
CA TYR A 125 2.16 6.64 -10.27
C TYR A 125 1.72 5.50 -9.33
N HIS A 126 0.64 4.78 -9.66
CA HIS A 126 0.09 3.68 -8.87
C HIS A 126 -0.24 2.48 -9.77
N THR A 127 0.04 1.28 -9.31
CA THR A 127 -0.27 0.03 -10.02
C THR A 127 -1.78 -0.14 -10.18
N ASN A 128 -2.56 0.19 -9.15
CA ASN A 128 -4.01 -0.05 -9.14
C ASN A 128 -4.84 0.90 -10.02
N VAL A 129 -4.25 1.96 -10.57
CA VAL A 129 -4.94 2.83 -11.56
C VAL A 129 -4.86 2.26 -12.97
N MET A 130 -3.94 1.33 -13.21
CA MET A 130 -3.76 0.69 -14.51
C MET A 130 -4.00 -0.81 -14.48
N MET A 131 -4.02 -1.46 -13.31
CA MET A 131 -4.10 -2.91 -13.23
C MET A 131 -5.06 -3.33 -12.13
N ALA A 132 -5.95 -4.28 -12.46
CA ALA A 132 -6.77 -5.00 -11.49
C ALA A 132 -6.70 -6.50 -11.74
N LEU A 133 -6.48 -7.27 -10.68
CA LEU A 133 -6.41 -8.74 -10.72
C LEU A 133 -7.72 -9.31 -10.16
N GLY A 134 -8.43 -10.09 -10.97
CA GLY A 134 -9.51 -10.97 -10.54
C GLY A 134 -9.03 -12.42 -10.44
N GLU A 135 -9.90 -13.33 -9.99
CA GLU A 135 -9.53 -14.75 -9.79
C GLU A 135 -9.08 -15.44 -11.09
N THR A 136 -9.66 -15.05 -12.24
CA THR A 136 -9.42 -15.71 -13.54
C THR A 136 -9.05 -14.74 -14.65
N PHE A 137 -8.90 -13.46 -14.35
CA PHE A 137 -8.63 -12.41 -15.33
C PHE A 137 -7.81 -11.27 -14.75
N VAL A 138 -7.18 -10.50 -15.64
CA VAL A 138 -6.51 -9.24 -15.32
C VAL A 138 -7.01 -8.18 -16.30
N VAL A 139 -7.28 -6.98 -15.79
CA VAL A 139 -7.55 -5.80 -16.61
C VAL A 139 -6.32 -4.89 -16.57
N ILE A 140 -5.88 -4.43 -17.75
CA ILE A 140 -4.76 -3.49 -17.96
C ILE A 140 -5.19 -2.40 -18.94
#